data_AF-A0A0P4V555-F1
#
_entry.id   AF-A0A0P4V555-F1
#
_cell.length_a   1.000
_cell.length_b   1.000
_cell.length_c   1.000
_cell.angle_alpha   90.00
_cell.angle_beta   90.00
_cell.angle_gamma   90.00
#
_symmetry.space_group_name_H-M   'P 1'
#
loop_
_entity.id
_entity.type
_entity.pdbx_description
1 polymer ?
#
loop_
_entity_poly.entity_id
_entity_poly.type
_entity_poly.pdbx_seq_one_letter_code
_entity_poly.pdbx_strand_id
1 'polypeptide(L)' 'MPLSFAVLLNYLCEAIQQIADPRQSSNATCYKLSDVILGAFSVFFIQCESFLDHQRQMQSRRGKDNVAKSNSEIA' A
#
# COMPACT_ATOMS: atom_id res chain seq x y z
N MET A 1 17.31 -10.16 21.13
CA MET A 1 16.61 -10.63 19.90
C MET A 1 17.37 -10.09 18.70
N PRO A 2 17.98 -10.93 17.86
CA PRO A 2 18.65 -10.44 16.66
C PRO A 2 17.61 -9.85 15.69
N LEU A 3 17.94 -8.71 15.10
CA LEU A 3 17.14 -8.09 14.04
C LEU A 3 17.11 -9.02 12.83
N SER A 4 15.92 -9.48 12.46
CA SER A 4 15.69 -10.31 11.28
C SER A 4 14.50 -9.79 10.50
N PHE A 5 14.42 -10.15 9.22
CA PHE A 5 13.28 -9.80 8.39
C PHE A 5 11.96 -10.30 8.98
N ALA A 6 11.93 -11.51 9.55
CA ALA A 6 10.74 -12.07 10.18
C ALA A 6 10.29 -11.25 11.39
N VAL A 7 11.23 -10.77 12.21
CA VAL A 7 10.93 -9.90 13.36
C VAL A 7 10.37 -8.56 12.87
N LEU A 8 10.98 -7.95 11.85
CA LEU A 8 10.49 -6.71 11.25
C LEU A 8 9.07 -6.87 10.67
N LEU A 9 8.84 -7.95 9.92
CA LEU A 9 7.54 -8.24 9.32
C LEU A 9 6.47 -8.45 10.39
N ASN A 10 6.80 -9.13 11.49
CA ASN A 10 5.86 -9.31 12.59
C ASN A 10 5.45 -7.97 13.22
N TYR A 11 6.41 -7.08 13.50
CA TYR A 11 6.12 -5.72 13.98
C TYR A 11 5.24 -4.93 13.01
N LEU A 12 5.51 -5.03 11.70
CA LEU A 12 4.69 -4.37 10.69
C LEU A 12 3.25 -4.90 10.69
N CYS A 13 3.07 -6.22 10.74
CA CYS A 13 1.74 -6.84 10.80
C CYS A 13 0.98 -6.46 12.07
N GLU A 14 1.64 -6.45 13.22
CA GLU A 14 1.04 -6.02 14.50
C GLU A 14 0.59 -4.55 14.43
N ALA A 15 1.43 -3.66 13.88
CA ALA A 15 1.06 -2.26 13.71
C ALA A 15 -0.15 -2.08 12.79
N ILE A 16 -0.20 -2.83 11.67
CA ILE A 16 -1.31 -2.78 10.71
C ILE A 16 -2.63 -3.25 11.34
N GLN A 17 -2.59 -4.26 12.21
CA GLN A 17 -3.80 -4.77 12.87
C GLN A 17 -4.47 -3.74 13.79
N GLN A 18 -3.72 -2.75 14.28
CA GLN A 18 -4.27 -1.68 15.11
C GLN A 18 -4.94 -0.56 14.30
N ILE A 19 -4.87 -0.61 12.97
CA ILE A 19 -5.48 0.38 12.09
C ILE A 19 -6.97 0.03 11.91
N ALA A 20 -7.84 0.89 12.42
CA ALA A 20 -9.27 0.79 12.16
C ALA A 20 -9.56 0.98 10.66
N ASP A 21 -10.41 0.12 10.09
CA ASP A 21 -10.82 0.24 8.69
C ASP A 21 -11.82 1.39 8.52
N PRO A 22 -11.45 2.51 7.86
CA PRO A 22 -12.34 3.66 7.72
C PRO A 22 -13.36 3.48 6.58
N ARG A 23 -13.25 2.38 5.82
CA ARG A 23 -14.07 2.16 4.63
C ARG A 23 -15.50 1.79 5.03
N GLN A 24 -16.47 2.35 4.32
CA GLN A 24 -17.86 1.93 4.41
C GLN A 24 -18.06 0.59 3.70
N SER A 25 -19.05 -0.19 4.16
CA SER A 25 -19.43 -1.47 3.56
C SER A 25 -19.72 -1.31 2.06
N SER A 26 -18.96 -2.01 1.23
CA SER A 26 -19.04 -1.94 -0.23
C SER A 26 -18.27 -3.11 -0.86
N ASN A 27 -18.25 -3.21 -2.20
CA ASN A 27 -17.39 -4.20 -2.87
C ASN A 27 -15.90 -4.05 -2.50
N ALA A 28 -15.46 -2.87 -2.06
CA ALA A 28 -14.09 -2.64 -1.62
C ALA A 28 -13.74 -3.36 -0.31
N THR A 29 -14.72 -3.70 0.53
CA THR A 29 -14.50 -4.41 1.82
C THR A 29 -14.43 -5.93 1.65
N CYS A 30 -14.46 -6.45 0.42
CA CYS A 30 -14.19 -7.86 0.11
C CYS A 30 -12.78 -8.29 0.53
N TYR A 31 -11.82 -7.35 0.51
CA TYR A 31 -10.45 -7.56 0.97
C TYR A 31 -10.22 -6.85 2.30
N LYS A 32 -9.43 -7.48 3.19
CA LYS A 32 -9.04 -6.87 4.46
C LYS A 32 -8.15 -5.66 4.20
N LEU A 33 -8.30 -4.63 5.02
CA LEU A 33 -7.43 -3.45 4.93
C LEU A 33 -5.95 -3.83 5.10
N SER A 34 -5.66 -4.83 5.94
CA SER A 34 -4.31 -5.37 6.14
C SER A 34 -3.66 -5.84 4.84
N ASP A 35 -4.42 -6.51 3.97
CA ASP A 35 -3.91 -7.08 2.74
C ASP A 35 -3.58 -5.96 1.73
N VAL A 36 -4.40 -4.91 1.73
CA VAL A 36 -4.18 -3.70 0.92
C VAL A 36 -2.93 -2.97 1.38
N ILE A 37 -2.74 -2.80 2.69
CA ILE A 37 -1.56 -2.09 3.23
C ILE A 37 -0.28 -2.88 2.95
N LEU A 38 -0.26 -4.19 3.16
CA LEU A 38 0.90 -5.03 2.84
C LEU A 38 1.21 -5.03 1.34
N GLY A 39 0.19 -5.08 0.50
CA GLY A 39 0.33 -4.95 -0.95
C GLY A 39 0.95 -3.61 -1.35
N ALA A 40 0.41 -2.50 -0.84
CA ALA A 40 0.96 -1.16 -1.08
C ALA A 40 2.42 -1.03 -0.58
N PHE A 41 2.72 -1.56 0.61
CA PHE A 41 4.07 -1.58 1.16
C PHE A 41 5.03 -2.34 0.23
N SER A 42 4.65 -3.51 -0.28
CA SER A 42 5.49 -4.25 -1.22
C SER A 42 5.75 -3.49 -2.53
N VAL A 43 4.73 -2.79 -3.04
CA VAL A 43 4.83 -2.00 -4.27
C VAL A 43 5.76 -0.81 -4.09
N PHE A 44 5.62 -0.06 -2.99
CA PHE A 44 6.38 1.16 -2.75
C PHE A 44 7.80 0.90 -2.23
N PHE A 45 8.00 -0.14 -1.42
CA PHE A 45 9.27 -0.38 -0.73
C PHE A 45 10.07 -1.56 -1.30
N ILE A 46 9.46 -2.48 -2.04
CA ILE A 46 10.11 -3.70 -2.58
C ILE A 46 10.19 -3.67 -4.13
N GLN A 47 10.48 -2.51 -4.71
CA GLN A 47 10.84 -2.36 -6.15
C GLN A 47 9.88 -3.05 -7.13
N CYS A 48 8.56 -2.82 -7.03
CA CYS A 48 7.63 -3.28 -8.05
C CYS A 48 7.61 -2.31 -9.25
N GLU A 49 8.68 -2.34 -10.05
CA GLU A 49 8.86 -1.43 -11.19
C GLU A 49 7.71 -1.49 -12.20
N SER A 50 7.17 -2.68 -12.45
CA SER A 50 6.06 -2.88 -13.38
C SER A 50 4.78 -2.15 -12.97
N PHE A 51 4.46 -2.12 -11.67
CA PHE A 51 3.31 -1.38 -11.17
C PHE A 51 3.54 0.13 -11.33
N LEU A 52 4.71 0.63 -10.94
CA LEU A 52 5.05 2.06 -11.06
C LEU A 52 5.06 2.52 -12.53
N ASP A 53 5.56 1.70 -13.44
CA ASP A 53 5.47 1.95 -14.88
C ASP A 53 4.04 2.02 -15.39
N HIS A 54 3.19 1.10 -14.92
CA HIS A 54 1.78 1.15 -15.24
C HIS A 54 1.12 2.44 -14.74
N GLN A 55 1.47 2.92 -13.54
CA GLN A 55 0.99 4.21 -13.02
C GLN A 55 1.48 5.39 -13.87
N ARG A 56 2.76 5.43 -14.25
CA ARG A 56 3.33 6.43 -15.17
C ARG A 56 2.58 6.49 -16.50
N GLN A 57 2.27 5.32 -17.07
CA GLN A 57 1.52 5.23 -18.33
C GLN A 57 0.05 5.66 -18.17
N MET A 58 -0.61 5.29 -17.06
CA MET A 58 -1.97 5.78 -16.77
C MET A 58 -2.00 7.30 -16.67
N GLN A 59 -1.04 7.90 -15.97
CA GLN A 59 -0.93 9.36 -15.88
C GLN A 59 -0.76 9.99 -17.27
N SER A 60 0.17 9.48 -18.08
CA SER A 60 0.41 9.99 -19.43
C SER A 60 -0.83 9.89 -20.34
N ARG A 61 -1.59 8.79 -20.26
CA ARG A 61 -2.73 8.53 -21.16
C ARG A 61 -4.04 9.13 -20.69
N ARG A 62 -4.26 9.24 -19.38
CA ARG A 62 -5.56 9.57 -18.78
C ARG A 62 -5.52 10.81 -17.89
N GLY A 63 -4.34 11.41 -17.71
CA GLY A 63 -4.11 12.56 -16.82
C GLY A 63 -4.28 12.25 -15.34
N LYS A 64 -4.45 10.98 -14.97
CA LYS A 64 -4.63 10.51 -13.59
C LYS A 64 -3.97 9.15 -13.39
N ASP A 65 -3.44 8.93 -12.21
CA ASP A 65 -2.96 7.65 -11.72
C ASP A 65 -3.43 7.41 -10.27
N ASN A 66 -3.23 6.20 -9.77
CA ASN A 66 -3.70 5.78 -8.45
C ASN A 66 -2.69 6.09 -7.32
N VAL A 67 -1.49 6.56 -7.65
CA VAL A 67 -0.38 6.79 -6.71
C VAL A 67 -0.17 8.27 -6.38
N ALA A 68 -0.55 9.19 -7.27
CA ALA A 68 -0.28 10.62 -7.19
C ALA A 68 -0.84 11.28 -5.91
N LYS A 69 -1.87 10.71 -5.28
CA LYS A 69 -2.43 11.21 -4.01
C LYS A 69 -1.64 10.84 -2.76
N SER A 70 -0.74 9.86 -2.84
CA SER A 70 0.05 9.40 -1.68
C SER A 70 1.11 10.43 -1.24
N ASN A 71 1.53 11.33 -2.13
CA ASN A 71 2.63 12.28 -1.86
C ASN A 71 2.16 13.68 -1.48
N SER A 72 0.86 13.97 -1.54
CA SER A 72 0.30 15.30 -1.20
C SER A 72 -0.20 15.41 0.24
N GLU A 73 -0.21 14.32 1.01
CA GLU A 73 -0.66 14.29 2.42
C GLU A 73 0.52 14.17 3.42
N ILE A 74 1.76 14.20 2.95
CA ILE A 74 2.99 14.15 3.76
C ILE A 74 3.86 15.41 3.57
N ALA A 75 3.24 16.54 3.18
CA ALA A 75 3.89 17.85 3.10
C ALA A 75 3.16 18.86 3.98
#